data_AF-A0A2V5SDC1-F1
#
_entry.id   AF-A0A2V5SDC1-F1
#
_cell.length_a   1.000
_cell.length_b   1.000
_cell.length_c   1.000
_cell.angle_alpha   90.00
_cell.angle_beta   90.00
_cell.angle_gamma   90.00
#
_symmetry.space_group_name_H-M   'P 1'
#
loop_
_entity.id
_entity.type
_entity.pdbx_description
1 polymer ?
#
loop_
_entity_poly.entity_id
_entity_poly.type
_entity_poly.pdbx_seq_one_letter_code
_entity_poly.pdbx_strand_id
1 'polypeptide(L)'
;MRSQKLPWVLLFLIVSAAFCFGQAQPDSGTGVEGVITVSPAHPGPTREGVPSSAPFANTAFTVQNENGPVGAFITDNQGKFRISLSPGHYTI
;
A
#
# COMPACT_ATOMS: atom_id res chain seq x y z
N MET A 1 51.87 1.51 35.11
CA MET A 1 51.17 2.71 34.60
C MET A 1 49.75 2.30 34.22
N ARG A 2 48.76 2.72 35.01
CA ARG A 2 47.35 2.31 34.93
C ARG A 2 46.72 3.01 33.71
N SER A 3 46.33 2.26 32.69
CA SER A 3 45.82 2.77 31.41
C SER A 3 44.45 3.45 31.58
N GLN A 4 44.45 4.71 31.98
CA GLN A 4 43.26 5.57 32.14
C GLN A 4 42.43 5.74 30.85
N LYS A 5 42.97 5.32 29.70
CA LYS A 5 42.36 5.45 28.37
C LYS A 5 41.35 4.33 28.08
N LEU A 6 41.48 3.17 28.73
CA LEU A 6 40.63 2.00 28.52
C LEU A 6 39.12 2.24 28.79
N PRO A 7 38.70 2.91 29.89
CA PRO A 7 37.28 3.15 30.14
C PRO A 7 36.66 4.12 29.12
N TRP A 8 37.44 5.06 28.58
CA TRP A 8 36.94 6.04 27.61
C TRP A 8 36.76 5.43 26.22
N VAL A 9 37.67 4.54 25.82
CA VAL A 9 37.52 3.75 24.59
C VAL A 9 36.30 2.84 24.68
N LEU A 10 36.07 2.20 25.84
CA LEU A 10 34.87 1.38 26.05
C LEU A 10 33.60 2.21 25.99
N LEU A 11 33.57 3.39 26.62
CA LEU A 11 32.41 4.27 26.63
C LEU A 11 32.06 4.74 25.20
N PHE A 12 33.08 5.08 24.40
CA PHE A 12 32.89 5.49 23.01
C PHE A 12 32.36 4.34 22.14
N LEU A 13 32.83 3.12 22.36
CA LEU A 13 32.36 1.92 21.68
C LEU A 13 30.89 1.59 22.01
N ILE A 14 30.48 1.77 23.27
CA ILE A 14 29.09 1.55 23.72
C ILE A 14 28.14 2.59 23.11
N VAL A 15 28.55 3.86 23.05
CA VAL A 15 27.75 4.94 22.45
C VAL A 15 27.60 4.77 20.93
N SER A 16 28.64 4.28 20.24
CA SER A 16 28.58 3.99 18.80
C SER A 16 27.63 2.84 18.45
N ALA A 17 27.46 1.85 19.34
CA ALA A 17 26.60 0.70 19.10
C ALA A 17 25.10 1.02 19.22
N ALA A 18 24.75 2.09 19.94
CA ALA A 18 23.35 2.50 20.17
C ALA A 18 22.71 3.26 18.98
N PHE A 19 23.49 3.62 17.96
CA PHE A 19 23.00 4.39 16.80
C PHE A 19 22.50 3.54 15.62
N CYS A 20 22.53 2.21 15.71
CA CYS A 20 22.07 1.31 14.65
C CYS A 20 20.62 0.82 14.81
N PHE A 21 19.72 1.63 15.39
CA PHE A 21 18.29 1.41 15.17
C PHE A 21 17.91 1.98 13.79
N GLY A 22 18.37 1.28 12.75
CA GLY A 22 17.76 1.41 11.43
C GLY A 22 16.30 1.05 11.57
N GLN A 23 15.42 2.05 11.45
CA GLN A 23 13.99 1.80 11.44
C GLN A 23 13.72 0.77 10.35
N ALA A 24 13.19 -0.40 10.72
CA ALA A 24 12.63 -1.31 9.74
C ALA A 24 11.59 -0.51 8.96
N GLN A 25 11.94 -0.15 7.73
CA GLN A 25 11.05 0.57 6.84
C GLN A 25 9.79 -0.29 6.76
N PRO A 26 8.59 0.22 7.09
CA PRO A 26 7.38 -0.58 6.98
C PRO A 26 7.36 -1.14 5.58
N ASP A 27 7.16 -2.46 5.45
CA ASP A 27 7.16 -3.15 4.16
C ASP A 27 6.34 -2.32 3.17
N SER A 28 7.04 -1.57 2.30
CA SER A 28 6.44 -0.82 1.21
C SER A 28 6.10 -1.81 0.11
N GLY A 29 5.36 -2.87 0.49
CA GLY A 29 4.97 -3.95 -0.39
C GLY A 29 4.46 -3.35 -1.69
N THR A 30 4.96 -3.86 -2.80
CA THR A 30 4.45 -3.48 -4.11
C THR A 30 2.95 -3.83 -4.18
N GLY A 31 2.21 -3.17 -5.06
CA GLY A 31 0.78 -3.38 -5.13
C GLY A 31 0.09 -2.49 -6.14
N VAL A 32 -1.24 -2.57 -6.15
CA VAL A 32 -2.12 -1.78 -7.00
C VAL A 32 -3.05 -0.96 -6.11
N GLU A 33 -3.17 0.32 -6.42
CA GLU A 33 -4.16 1.22 -5.83
C GLU A 33 -4.89 1.97 -6.93
N GLY A 34 -6.14 2.35 -6.67
CA GLY A 34 -6.96 3.00 -7.67
C GLY A 34 -8.37 3.31 -7.20
N VAL A 35 -9.21 3.74 -8.15
CA VAL A 35 -10.62 4.04 -7.96
C VAL A 35 -11.43 3.32 -9.02
N ILE A 36 -12.44 2.56 -8.62
CA ILE A 36 -13.38 1.92 -9.53
C ILE A 36 -14.65 2.76 -9.58
N THR A 37 -15.07 3.11 -10.80
CA THR A 37 -16.32 3.84 -11.06
C THR A 37 -17.18 3.06 -12.04
N VAL A 38 -18.50 3.19 -11.91
CA VAL A 38 -19.46 2.60 -12.84
C VAL A 38 -20.09 3.69 -13.71
N SER A 39 -20.33 3.37 -14.98
CA SER A 39 -21.05 4.22 -15.94
C SER A 39 -21.85 3.34 -16.91
N PRO A 40 -23.12 3.66 -17.21
CA PRO A 40 -23.87 4.80 -16.67
C PRO A 40 -24.28 4.58 -15.21
N ALA A 41 -24.14 5.62 -14.38
CA ALA A 41 -24.51 5.61 -12.97
C ALA A 41 -26.00 5.86 -12.73
N HIS A 42 -26.72 6.36 -13.74
CA HIS A 42 -28.16 6.61 -13.70
C HIS A 42 -28.82 6.24 -15.03
N PRO A 43 -30.10 5.84 -15.00
CA PRO A 43 -30.85 5.50 -16.20
C PRO A 43 -31.30 6.76 -16.97
N GLY A 44 -31.49 6.60 -18.28
CA GLY A 44 -32.00 7.65 -19.15
C GLY A 44 -30.90 8.46 -19.84
N PRO A 45 -31.25 9.58 -20.50
CA PRO A 45 -30.29 10.40 -21.23
C PRO A 45 -29.36 11.17 -20.28
N THR A 46 -28.14 11.44 -20.74
CA THR A 46 -27.19 12.32 -20.06
C THR A 46 -27.82 13.71 -19.86
N ARG A 47 -27.76 14.24 -18.63
CA ARG A 47 -28.20 15.59 -18.30
C ARG A 47 -26.97 16.47 -18.03
N GLU A 48 -26.98 17.68 -18.54
CA GLU A 48 -25.92 18.65 -18.22
C GLU A 48 -25.85 18.87 -16.70
N GLY A 49 -24.61 18.92 -16.19
CA GLY A 49 -24.35 19.08 -14.76
C GLY A 49 -24.52 17.82 -13.90
N VAL A 50 -25.03 16.71 -14.45
CA VAL A 50 -25.14 15.43 -13.73
C VAL A 50 -24.03 14.48 -14.18
N PRO A 51 -23.11 14.06 -13.28
CA PRO A 51 -22.06 13.10 -13.62
C PRO A 51 -22.65 11.78 -14.13
N SER A 52 -22.18 11.27 -15.26
CA SER A 52 -22.62 9.98 -15.80
C SER A 52 -21.96 8.78 -15.12
N SER A 53 -20.89 9.02 -14.36
CA SER A 53 -20.20 8.01 -13.57
C SER A 53 -20.34 8.26 -12.07
N ALA A 54 -20.28 7.19 -11.29
CA ALA A 54 -20.27 7.24 -9.83
C ALA A 54 -19.27 6.21 -9.27
N PRO A 55 -18.75 6.42 -8.05
CA PRO A 55 -17.92 5.42 -7.38
C PRO A 55 -18.65 4.09 -7.24
N PHE A 56 -17.97 2.99 -7.59
CA PHE A 56 -18.53 1.66 -7.38
C PHE A 56 -18.18 1.18 -5.97
N ALA A 57 -18.91 1.67 -5.00
CA ALA A 57 -18.64 1.48 -3.58
C ALA A 57 -19.00 0.08 -3.05
N ASN A 58 -18.34 -0.33 -1.98
CA ASN A 58 -18.67 -1.52 -1.16
C ASN A 58 -18.81 -2.81 -1.98
N THR A 59 -18.02 -2.94 -3.05
CA THR A 59 -18.10 -4.07 -3.98
C THR A 59 -16.81 -4.89 -3.91
N ALA A 60 -16.96 -6.22 -3.86
CA ALA A 60 -15.84 -7.15 -3.84
C ALA A 60 -15.33 -7.42 -5.25
N PHE A 61 -14.01 -7.34 -5.42
CA PHE A 61 -13.30 -7.69 -6.65
C PHE A 61 -12.27 -8.77 -6.37
N THR A 62 -12.11 -9.69 -7.31
CA THR A 62 -11.09 -10.75 -7.26
C THR A 62 -9.97 -10.39 -8.20
N VAL A 63 -8.74 -10.40 -7.71
CA VAL A 63 -7.54 -10.20 -8.53
C VAL A 63 -7.00 -11.55 -8.97
N GLN A 64 -6.72 -11.69 -10.27
CA GLN A 64 -6.20 -12.91 -10.87
C GLN A 64 -4.89 -12.64 -11.62
N ASN A 65 -4.00 -13.62 -11.66
CA ASN A 65 -2.88 -13.67 -12.58
C ASN A 65 -3.04 -14.85 -13.55
N GLU A 66 -2.00 -15.15 -14.33
CA GLU A 66 -1.98 -16.26 -15.30
C GLU A 66 -2.24 -17.64 -14.67
N ASN A 67 -2.00 -17.80 -13.37
CA ASN A 67 -2.19 -19.04 -12.61
C ASN A 67 -3.53 -19.09 -11.84
N GLY A 68 -4.33 -18.02 -11.90
CA GLY A 68 -5.64 -17.92 -11.24
C GLY A 68 -5.73 -16.85 -10.14
N PRO A 69 -6.71 -16.96 -9.22
CA PRO A 69 -6.95 -15.98 -8.17
C PRO A 69 -5.78 -15.85 -7.19
N VAL A 70 -5.36 -14.61 -6.93
CA VAL A 70 -4.23 -14.29 -6.03
C VAL A 70 -4.63 -13.40 -4.85
N GLY A 71 -5.83 -12.82 -4.88
CA GLY A 71 -6.32 -11.97 -3.82
C GLY A 71 -7.70 -11.40 -4.13
N ALA A 72 -8.23 -10.66 -3.17
CA ALA A 72 -9.48 -9.93 -3.32
C ALA A 72 -9.43 -8.65 -2.49
N PHE A 73 -10.19 -7.65 -2.90
CA PHE A 73 -10.39 -6.42 -2.14
C PHE A 73 -11.84 -5.96 -2.24
N ILE A 74 -12.24 -5.10 -1.31
CA ILE A 74 -13.54 -4.43 -1.33
C ILE A 74 -13.27 -2.94 -1.50
N THR A 75 -13.97 -2.31 -2.44
CA THR A 75 -13.90 -0.85 -2.63
C THR A 75 -14.53 -0.10 -1.46
N ASP A 76 -13.94 1.02 -1.06
CA ASP A 76 -14.53 1.89 -0.04
C ASP A 76 -15.73 2.68 -0.56
N ASN A 77 -16.29 3.56 0.29
CA ASN A 77 -17.41 4.43 -0.07
C ASN A 77 -17.13 5.40 -1.23
N GLN A 78 -15.85 5.60 -1.58
CA GLN A 78 -15.39 6.43 -2.68
C GLN A 78 -14.90 5.58 -3.87
N GLY A 79 -15.16 4.27 -3.87
CA GLY A 79 -14.71 3.35 -4.92
C GLY A 79 -13.21 3.06 -4.86
N LYS A 80 -12.50 3.55 -3.84
CA LYS A 80 -11.04 3.39 -3.72
C LYS A 80 -10.70 2.00 -3.24
N PHE A 81 -9.56 1.52 -3.69
CA PHE A 81 -8.98 0.29 -3.20
C PHE A 81 -7.46 0.39 -3.18
N ARG A 82 -6.86 -0.47 -2.36
CA ARG A 82 -5.42 -0.73 -2.35
C ARG A 82 -5.20 -2.19 -1.98
N ILE A 83 -4.37 -2.88 -2.76
CA ILE A 83 -4.01 -4.28 -2.53
C ILE A 83 -2.51 -4.47 -2.75
N SER A 84 -1.85 -5.11 -1.80
CA SER A 84 -0.43 -5.48 -1.91
C SER A 84 -0.30 -6.74 -2.77
N LEU A 85 0.53 -6.68 -3.80
CA LEU A 85 0.77 -7.73 -4.78
C LEU A 85 2.25 -7.71 -5.18
N SER A 86 2.84 -8.88 -5.41
CA SER A 86 4.17 -8.96 -6.04
C SER A 86 4.17 -8.26 -7.41
N PRO A 87 5.32 -7.87 -7.96
CA PRO A 87 5.38 -7.34 -9.33
C PRO A 87 4.88 -8.38 -10.35
N GLY A 88 4.01 -7.97 -11.27
CA GLY A 88 3.43 -8.85 -12.28
C GLY A 88 2.25 -8.24 -13.02
N HIS A 89 1.59 -9.05 -13.85
CA HIS A 89 0.36 -8.69 -14.56
C HIS A 89 -0.84 -9.32 -13.90
N TYR A 90 -1.90 -8.52 -13.77
CA TYR A 90 -3.11 -8.90 -13.04
C TYR A 90 -4.37 -8.44 -13.79
N THR A 91 -5.43 -9.21 -13.62
CA THR A 91 -6.79 -8.89 -14.04
C THR A 91 -7.64 -8.66 -12.79
N ILE A 92 -8.46 -7.61 -12.82
CA ILE A 92 -9.43 -7.23 -11.78
C ILE A 92 -10.83 -7.31 -12.39
#